data_AF-A0A5N7CI09-F1
#
_entry.id   AF-A0A5N7CI09-F1
#
_cell.length_a   1.000
_cell.length_b   1.000
_cell.length_c   1.000
_cell.angle_alpha   90.00
_cell.angle_beta   90.00
_cell.angle_gamma   90.00
#
_symmetry.space_group_name_H-M   'P 1'
#
loop_
_entity.id
_entity.type
_entity.pdbx_description
1 polymer ?
#
loop_
_entity_poly.entity_id
_entity_poly.type
_entity_poly.pdbx_seq_one_letter_code
_entity_poly.pdbx_strand_id
1 'polypeptide(L)'
;MVKVKISGGTGDVGPTIVEVIKDNLRHEAVVLIRKGDSLSRSQINLIKAAANEISPLSEYIRAIDELRKTNLECTIFQNDYFIDYFALVKLKSYLEPFSMVIDIGNWMAAIPGNGDVPIISTYSFDVVKFVVASLDLDYWPEGSRMATGLSTGSKFTVIYDNIEKLVRSEITELPLHAVAYGISRRVPFRH
;
A
#
# COMPACT_ATOMS: atom_id res chain seq x y z
N MET A 1 5.15 13.95 24.19
CA MET A 1 6.21 13.38 23.32
C MET A 1 6.24 11.88 23.50
N VAL A 2 6.08 11.11 22.41
CA VAL A 2 6.07 9.63 22.42
C VAL A 2 7.21 9.11 21.55
N LYS A 3 7.84 7.99 21.95
CA LYS A 3 8.81 7.27 21.12
C LYS A 3 8.10 6.20 20.29
N VAL A 4 8.07 6.38 18.98
CA VAL A 4 7.36 5.52 18.03
C VAL A 4 8.35 4.53 17.42
N LYS A 5 8.19 3.25 17.74
CA LYS A 5 8.99 2.17 17.16
C LYS A 5 8.30 1.66 15.89
N ILE A 6 8.99 1.72 14.75
CA ILE A 6 8.40 1.39 13.44
C ILE A 6 9.02 0.09 12.93
N SER A 7 8.25 -1.00 13.00
CA SER A 7 8.55 -2.23 12.27
C SER A 7 8.28 -2.01 10.77
N GLY A 8 9.23 -2.38 9.91
CA GLY A 8 9.10 -2.16 8.47
C GLY A 8 9.35 -0.71 8.02
N GLY A 9 10.08 0.09 8.80
CA GLY A 9 10.41 1.49 8.45
C GLY A 9 11.24 1.67 7.16
N THR A 10 11.76 0.59 6.59
CA THR A 10 12.47 0.54 5.30
C THR A 10 11.63 -0.05 4.16
N GLY A 11 10.38 -0.45 4.42
CA GLY A 11 9.43 -0.95 3.42
C GLY A 11 8.75 0.18 2.64
N ASP A 12 7.63 -0.11 1.98
CA ASP A 12 7.03 0.86 1.04
C ASP A 12 6.39 2.05 1.78
N VAL A 13 5.61 1.80 2.83
CA VAL A 13 4.95 2.86 3.64
C VAL A 13 5.86 3.42 4.74
N GLY A 14 6.86 2.65 5.18
CA GLY A 14 7.72 2.98 6.32
C GLY A 14 8.40 4.35 6.25
N PRO A 15 9.05 4.72 5.12
CA PRO A 15 9.67 6.02 4.93
C PRO A 15 8.69 7.19 5.08
N THR A 16 7.44 7.04 4.62
CA THR A 16 6.39 8.05 4.82
C THR A 16 6.13 8.27 6.31
N ILE A 17 6.05 7.20 7.12
CA ILE A 17 5.88 7.29 8.59
C ILE A 17 7.04 8.04 9.22
N VAL A 18 8.27 7.69 8.85
CA VAL A 18 9.47 8.32 9.39
C VAL A 18 9.52 9.80 9.05
N GLU A 19 9.19 10.17 7.81
CA GLU A 19 9.17 11.56 7.37
C GLU A 19 8.13 12.39 8.13
N VAL A 20 6.87 11.94 8.16
CA VAL A 20 5.79 12.70 8.81
C VAL A 20 6.07 12.90 10.30
N ILE A 21 6.64 11.90 11.00
CA ILE A 21 7.02 12.07 12.41
C ILE A 21 8.15 13.11 12.56
N LYS A 22 9.17 13.06 11.69
CA LYS A 22 10.28 14.02 11.72
C LYS A 22 9.82 15.45 11.45
N ASP A 23 8.88 15.65 10.53
CA ASP A 23 8.36 16.97 10.18
C ASP A 23 7.44 17.57 11.26
N ASN A 24 6.78 16.74 12.05
CA ASN A 24 5.86 17.17 13.11
C ASN A 24 6.57 17.47 14.46
N LEU A 25 7.79 16.96 14.67
CA LEU A 25 8.66 17.14 15.87
C LEU A 25 8.03 16.85 17.25
N ARG A 26 6.76 16.42 17.31
CA ARG A 26 6.05 16.05 18.55
C ARG A 26 6.40 14.66 19.09
N HIS A 27 6.88 13.78 18.21
CA HIS A 27 7.21 12.40 18.52
C HIS A 27 8.61 12.06 17.98
N GLU A 28 9.22 11.03 18.56
CA GLU A 28 10.54 10.54 18.16
C GLU A 28 10.37 9.23 17.39
N ALA A 29 10.84 9.16 16.14
CA ALA A 29 10.80 7.93 15.35
C ALA A 29 12.04 7.05 15.62
N VAL A 30 11.81 5.78 15.94
CA VAL A 30 12.83 4.74 16.08
C VAL A 30 12.53 3.65 15.04
N VAL A 31 13.35 3.58 13.98
CA VAL A 31 13.20 2.57 12.93
C VAL A 31 13.80 1.25 13.39
N LEU A 32 12.98 0.19 13.40
CA LEU A 32 13.44 -1.16 13.67
C LEU A 32 13.96 -1.79 12.39
N ILE A 33 15.26 -2.12 12.38
CA ILE A 33 15.93 -2.82 11.28
C ILE A 33 16.25 -4.25 11.69
N ARG A 34 16.21 -5.20 10.75
CA ARG A 34 16.61 -6.57 11.06
C ARG A 34 18.13 -6.63 11.17
N LYS A 35 18.61 -7.42 12.14
CA LYS A 35 20.05 -7.70 12.34
C LYS A 35 20.56 -8.52 11.15
N GLY A 36 20.89 -7.84 10.07
CA GLY A 36 21.26 -8.44 8.79
C GLY A 36 20.97 -7.57 7.56
N ASP A 37 20.17 -6.49 7.67
CA ASP A 37 19.72 -5.63 6.56
C ASP A 37 20.83 -4.81 5.85
N SER A 38 22.10 -5.21 5.94
CA SER A 38 23.06 -5.01 4.85
C SER A 38 22.76 -5.91 3.63
N LEU A 39 21.54 -6.44 3.55
CA LEU A 39 21.08 -7.27 2.44
C LEU A 39 20.92 -6.38 1.21
N SER A 40 21.66 -6.73 0.17
CA SER A 40 21.54 -6.11 -1.15
C SER A 40 20.09 -6.20 -1.66
N ARG A 41 19.68 -5.25 -2.52
CA ARG A 41 18.34 -5.25 -3.16
C ARG A 41 17.95 -6.59 -3.77
N SER A 42 18.91 -7.38 -4.25
CA SER A 42 18.68 -8.73 -4.77
C SER A 42 18.26 -9.74 -3.69
N GLN A 43 18.81 -9.66 -2.49
CA GLN A 43 18.42 -10.50 -1.35
C GLN A 43 17.04 -10.13 -0.82
N ILE A 44 16.68 -8.83 -0.82
CA ILE A 44 15.31 -8.37 -0.51
C ILE A 44 14.32 -8.96 -1.51
N ASN A 45 14.66 -8.91 -2.80
CA ASN A 45 13.82 -9.44 -3.86
C ASN A 45 13.63 -10.97 -3.79
N LEU A 46 14.67 -11.71 -3.42
CA LEU A 46 14.58 -13.16 -3.17
C LEU A 46 13.64 -13.50 -2.00
N ILE A 47 13.69 -12.71 -0.92
CA ILE A 47 12.77 -12.87 0.22
C ILE A 47 11.34 -12.51 -0.18
N LYS A 48 11.14 -11.43 -0.96
CA LYS A 48 9.83 -11.06 -1.51
C LYS A 48 9.26 -12.18 -2.39
N ALA A 49 10.08 -12.83 -3.21
CA ALA A 49 9.64 -13.97 -4.02
C ALA A 49 9.30 -15.21 -3.19
N ALA A 50 10.07 -15.52 -2.14
CA ALA A 50 9.76 -16.63 -1.23
C ALA A 50 8.49 -16.36 -0.40
N ALA A 51 8.19 -15.10 -0.08
CA ALA A 51 6.97 -14.70 0.61
C ALA A 51 5.70 -14.84 -0.25
N ASN A 52 5.82 -14.94 -1.57
CA ASN A 52 4.66 -15.12 -2.47
C ASN A 52 3.98 -16.49 -2.33
N GLU A 53 4.59 -17.47 -1.65
CA GLU A 53 3.95 -18.75 -1.31
C GLU A 53 3.02 -18.66 -0.09
N ILE A 54 3.10 -17.57 0.68
CA ILE A 54 2.28 -17.31 1.86
C ILE A 54 1.23 -16.27 1.48
N SER A 55 -0.05 -16.57 1.67
CA SER A 55 -1.11 -15.58 1.46
C SER A 55 -0.93 -14.42 2.45
N PRO A 56 -0.65 -13.18 2.00
CA PRO A 56 -0.50 -12.04 2.91
C PRO A 56 -1.73 -11.82 3.79
N LEU A 57 -2.92 -12.20 3.28
CA LEU A 57 -4.17 -12.12 4.01
C LEU A 57 -4.23 -13.11 5.19
N SER A 58 -3.72 -14.33 5.05
CA SER A 58 -3.74 -15.30 6.15
C SER A 58 -2.82 -14.88 7.29
N GLU A 59 -1.64 -14.33 6.98
CA GLU A 59 -0.72 -13.83 8.01
C GLU A 59 -1.26 -12.57 8.69
N TYR A 60 -1.92 -11.68 7.94
CA TYR A 60 -2.62 -10.53 8.51
C TYR A 60 -3.69 -10.97 9.52
N ILE A 61 -4.53 -11.94 9.16
CA ILE A 61 -5.56 -12.48 10.06
C ILE A 61 -4.92 -13.10 11.30
N ARG A 62 -3.88 -13.93 11.13
CA ARG A 62 -3.14 -14.54 12.24
C ARG A 62 -2.54 -13.51 13.18
N ALA A 63 -1.96 -12.42 12.64
CA ALA A 63 -1.38 -11.35 13.44
C ALA A 63 -2.46 -10.65 14.29
N ILE A 64 -3.64 -10.41 13.73
CA ILE A 64 -4.79 -9.86 14.48
C ILE A 64 -5.24 -10.83 15.57
N ASP A 65 -5.36 -12.13 15.25
CA ASP A 65 -5.79 -13.14 16.23
C ASP A 65 -4.80 -13.27 17.39
N GLU A 66 -3.49 -13.19 17.14
CA GLU A 66 -2.50 -13.14 18.22
C GLU A 66 -2.57 -11.84 19.02
N LEU A 67 -2.77 -10.70 18.37
CA LEU A 67 -2.90 -9.40 19.05
C LEU A 67 -4.11 -9.40 20.01
N ARG A 68 -5.23 -10.00 19.62
CA ARG A 68 -6.46 -10.15 20.42
C ARG A 68 -6.28 -11.01 21.68
N LYS A 69 -5.23 -11.82 21.76
CA LYS A 69 -4.91 -12.61 22.98
C LYS A 69 -4.14 -11.79 24.01
N THR A 70 -3.78 -10.55 23.69
CA THR A 70 -3.02 -9.67 24.57
C THR A 70 -3.91 -8.61 25.20
N ASN A 71 -3.41 -7.94 26.24
CA ASN A 71 -4.04 -6.75 26.81
C ASN A 71 -3.45 -5.45 26.23
N LEU A 72 -2.84 -5.51 25.04
CA LEU A 72 -2.28 -4.33 24.40
C LEU A 72 -3.41 -3.47 23.85
N GLU A 73 -3.32 -2.18 24.10
CA GLU A 73 -4.14 -1.20 23.41
C GLU A 73 -3.67 -1.07 21.96
N CYS A 74 -4.57 -1.24 21.00
CA CYS A 74 -4.23 -1.26 19.59
C CYS A 74 -5.36 -0.73 18.70
N THR A 75 -4.96 -0.11 17.59
CA THR A 75 -5.86 0.29 16.51
C THR A 75 -5.41 -0.33 15.20
N ILE A 76 -6.34 -0.97 14.51
CA ILE A 76 -6.17 -1.43 13.13
C ILE A 76 -6.60 -0.30 12.21
N PHE A 77 -5.62 0.37 11.59
CA PHE A 77 -5.88 1.38 10.56
C PHE A 77 -6.16 0.71 9.22
N GLN A 78 -7.39 0.81 8.76
CA GLN A 78 -7.83 0.33 7.46
C GLN A 78 -7.75 1.48 6.46
N ASN A 79 -6.74 1.40 5.59
CA ASN A 79 -6.69 2.17 4.36
C ASN A 79 -7.12 1.28 3.19
N ASP A 80 -7.86 1.86 2.26
CA ASP A 80 -8.11 1.24 0.97
C ASP A 80 -6.94 1.59 0.01
N TYR A 81 -7.16 1.69 -1.29
CA TYR A 81 -6.07 1.86 -2.26
C TYR A 81 -5.30 3.17 -2.07
N PHE A 82 -3.98 3.12 -2.19
CA PHE A 82 -3.19 4.36 -2.22
C PHE A 82 -3.29 5.04 -3.59
N ILE A 83 -3.64 6.32 -3.60
CA ILE A 83 -3.65 7.14 -4.82
C ILE A 83 -2.25 7.23 -5.43
N ASP A 84 -1.22 7.14 -4.58
CA ASP A 84 0.19 7.04 -4.94
C ASP A 84 0.45 6.10 -6.11
N TYR A 85 -0.21 4.93 -6.12
CA TYR A 85 -0.04 3.91 -7.14
C TYR A 85 -0.37 4.39 -8.55
N PHE A 86 -1.26 5.37 -8.66
CA PHE A 86 -1.77 5.89 -9.93
C PHE A 86 -1.09 7.22 -10.34
N ALA A 87 -0.57 8.00 -9.38
CA ALA A 87 -0.23 9.41 -9.57
C ALA A 87 1.24 9.77 -9.30
N LEU A 88 2.17 8.82 -9.44
CA LEU A 88 3.59 8.99 -9.05
C LEU A 88 4.32 10.17 -9.69
N VAL A 89 3.94 10.60 -10.91
CA VAL A 89 4.59 11.75 -11.57
C VAL A 89 4.18 13.08 -10.94
N LYS A 90 3.07 13.12 -10.19
CA LYS A 90 2.48 14.35 -9.64
C LYS A 90 2.52 14.42 -8.11
N LEU A 91 2.66 13.29 -7.43
CA LEU A 91 2.66 13.21 -5.97
C LEU A 91 4.01 12.71 -5.46
N LYS A 92 4.49 13.31 -4.38
CA LYS A 92 5.58 12.72 -3.61
C LYS A 92 5.11 11.36 -3.09
N SER A 93 5.89 10.31 -3.34
CA SER A 93 5.58 8.98 -2.82
C SER A 93 6.84 8.14 -2.63
N TYR A 94 6.76 7.23 -1.67
CA TYR A 94 7.74 6.17 -1.44
C TYR A 94 7.28 4.81 -1.97
N LEU A 95 6.05 4.73 -2.48
CA LEU A 95 5.46 3.50 -3.02
C LEU A 95 5.95 3.24 -4.45
N GLU A 96 6.15 1.97 -4.78
CA GLU A 96 6.42 1.55 -6.16
C GLU A 96 5.16 1.67 -7.03
N PRO A 97 5.29 1.93 -8.35
CA PRO A 97 4.15 1.98 -9.25
C PRO A 97 3.40 0.65 -9.26
N PHE A 98 2.08 0.72 -9.07
CA PHE A 98 1.22 -0.45 -9.14
C PHE A 98 -0.15 -0.10 -9.71
N SER A 99 -0.28 -0.12 -11.05
CA SER A 99 -1.60 -0.01 -11.66
C SER A 99 -2.25 -1.38 -11.71
N MET A 100 -3.41 -1.51 -11.08
CA MET A 100 -4.34 -2.60 -11.36
C MET A 100 -5.36 -2.23 -12.44
N VAL A 101 -5.89 -1.00 -12.37
CA VAL A 101 -7.10 -0.61 -13.14
C VAL A 101 -7.04 0.80 -13.71
N ILE A 102 -6.12 1.66 -13.27
CA ILE A 102 -6.02 3.07 -13.67
C ILE A 102 -4.56 3.43 -13.97
N ASP A 103 -4.35 3.98 -15.16
CA ASP A 103 -3.08 4.55 -15.61
C ASP A 103 -3.29 6.05 -15.90
N ILE A 104 -3.05 6.90 -14.89
CA ILE A 104 -3.19 8.36 -15.02
C ILE A 104 -2.16 8.93 -15.99
N GLY A 105 -0.98 8.30 -16.11
CA GLY A 105 0.07 8.73 -17.02
C GLY A 105 -0.37 8.69 -18.49
N ASN A 106 -1.17 7.69 -18.83
CA ASN A 106 -1.70 7.48 -20.18
C ASN A 106 -3.18 7.82 -20.34
N TRP A 107 -3.84 8.32 -19.29
CA TRP A 107 -5.29 8.60 -19.26
C TRP A 107 -6.15 7.39 -19.66
N MET A 108 -5.76 6.20 -19.19
CA MET A 108 -6.46 4.93 -19.47
C MET A 108 -6.95 4.28 -18.18
N ALA A 109 -8.08 3.60 -18.26
CA ALA A 109 -8.59 2.76 -17.19
C ALA A 109 -9.13 1.44 -17.76
N ALA A 110 -8.74 0.33 -17.12
CA ALA A 110 -9.25 -1.01 -17.36
C ALA A 110 -10.04 -1.43 -16.11
N ILE A 111 -11.36 -1.23 -16.13
CA ILE A 111 -12.21 -1.38 -14.95
C ILE A 111 -12.85 -2.77 -14.94
N PRO A 112 -12.69 -3.56 -13.88
CA PRO A 112 -13.37 -4.84 -13.71
C PRO A 112 -14.90 -4.67 -13.61
N GLY A 113 -15.65 -5.51 -14.31
CA GLY A 113 -17.11 -5.49 -14.32
C GLY A 113 -17.67 -4.24 -15.02
N ASN A 114 -18.64 -3.59 -14.39
CA ASN A 114 -19.35 -2.41 -14.92
C ASN A 114 -18.84 -1.08 -14.36
N GLY A 115 -17.91 -1.09 -13.40
CA GLY A 115 -17.38 0.11 -12.76
C GLY A 115 -18.36 0.88 -11.86
N ASP A 116 -19.52 0.31 -11.55
CA ASP A 116 -20.50 0.92 -10.65
C ASP A 116 -20.12 0.75 -9.17
N VAL A 117 -19.16 -0.13 -8.88
CA VAL A 117 -18.64 -0.33 -7.53
C VAL A 117 -17.62 0.76 -7.21
N PRO A 118 -17.88 1.61 -6.21
CA PRO A 118 -16.96 2.68 -5.86
C PRO A 118 -15.64 2.12 -5.33
N ILE A 119 -14.55 2.75 -5.74
CA ILE A 119 -13.23 2.50 -5.18
C ILE A 119 -12.91 3.61 -4.19
N ILE A 120 -12.66 3.22 -2.95
CA ILE A 120 -12.14 4.11 -1.92
C ILE A 120 -10.63 4.17 -2.08
N SER A 121 -10.08 5.38 -2.02
CA SER A 121 -8.65 5.58 -2.10
C SER A 121 -8.19 6.62 -1.08
N THR A 122 -6.91 6.59 -0.73
CA THR A 122 -6.32 7.53 0.23
C THR A 122 -4.91 7.88 -0.23
N TYR A 123 -4.42 9.08 0.09
CA TYR A 123 -3.02 9.41 -0.14
C TYR A 123 -2.17 8.91 1.03
N SER A 124 -1.05 8.24 0.75
CA SER A 124 -0.21 7.60 1.78
C SER A 124 0.21 8.55 2.89
N PHE A 125 0.56 9.80 2.55
CA PHE A 125 0.92 10.81 3.53
C PHE A 125 -0.24 11.23 4.41
N ASP A 126 -1.47 11.29 3.88
CA ASP A 126 -2.63 11.68 4.68
C ASP A 126 -3.05 10.57 5.64
N VAL A 127 -2.93 9.31 5.21
CA VAL A 127 -3.05 8.15 6.11
C VAL A 127 -2.04 8.27 7.25
N VAL A 128 -0.77 8.50 6.93
CA VAL A 128 0.27 8.59 7.95
C VAL A 128 0.08 9.81 8.87
N LYS A 129 -0.31 10.97 8.35
CA LYS A 129 -0.63 12.14 9.19
C LYS A 129 -1.75 11.82 10.18
N PHE A 130 -2.78 11.10 9.73
CA PHE A 130 -3.86 10.65 10.60
C PHE A 130 -3.37 9.67 11.68
N VAL A 131 -2.55 8.68 11.31
CA VAL A 131 -1.92 7.76 12.26
C VAL A 131 -1.06 8.51 13.28
N VAL A 132 -0.23 9.46 12.85
CA VAL A 132 0.61 10.24 13.76
C VAL A 132 -0.25 11.12 14.68
N ALA A 133 -1.31 11.75 14.16
CA ALA A 133 -2.23 12.53 14.98
C ALA A 133 -2.98 11.67 16.01
N SER A 134 -3.27 10.41 15.71
CA SER A 134 -3.92 9.50 16.66
C SER A 134 -3.07 9.16 17.90
N LEU A 135 -1.75 9.39 17.84
CA LEU A 135 -0.87 9.21 19.01
C LEU A 135 -1.19 10.19 20.15
N ASP A 136 -1.90 11.28 19.86
CA ASP A 136 -2.34 12.27 20.83
C ASP A 136 -3.75 11.98 21.41
N LEU A 137 -4.40 10.87 21.01
CA LEU A 137 -5.69 10.47 21.56
C LEU A 137 -5.55 9.87 22.97
N ASP A 138 -6.53 10.14 23.84
CA ASP A 138 -6.60 9.56 25.18
C ASP A 138 -6.88 8.04 25.18
N TYR A 139 -7.47 7.55 24.09
CA TYR A 139 -7.85 6.14 23.90
C TYR A 139 -7.78 5.77 22.41
N TRP A 140 -7.35 4.54 22.13
CA TRP A 140 -7.17 4.00 20.78
C TRP A 140 -8.28 2.97 20.46
N PRO A 141 -9.16 3.26 19.48
CA PRO A 141 -10.23 2.34 19.11
C PRO A 141 -9.68 1.08 18.42
N GLU A 142 -10.36 -0.08 18.52
CA GLU A 142 -9.90 -1.34 17.89
C GLU A 142 -9.69 -1.20 16.37
N GLY A 143 -10.52 -0.38 15.71
CA GLY A 143 -10.44 -0.14 14.27
C GLY A 143 -10.66 1.32 13.91
N SER A 144 -9.96 1.78 12.89
CA SER A 144 -10.14 3.10 12.30
C SER A 144 -10.05 3.02 10.79
N ARG A 145 -11.07 3.54 10.10
CA ARG A 145 -11.17 3.49 8.64
C ARG A 145 -11.00 4.88 8.04
N MET A 146 -10.13 4.99 7.05
CA MET A 146 -9.94 6.21 6.27
C MET A 146 -10.56 6.00 4.89
N ALA A 147 -11.54 6.82 4.55
CA ALA A 147 -12.21 6.76 3.26
C ALA A 147 -12.20 8.12 2.59
N THR A 148 -11.57 8.20 1.42
CA THR A 148 -11.69 9.35 0.51
C THR A 148 -12.01 8.87 -0.90
N GLY A 149 -12.70 9.68 -1.68
CA GLY A 149 -13.03 9.36 -3.07
C GLY A 149 -11.98 9.93 -4.02
N LEU A 150 -11.65 9.19 -5.08
CA LEU A 150 -10.90 9.74 -6.20
C LEU A 150 -11.86 10.41 -7.16
N SER A 151 -11.71 11.72 -7.38
CA SER A 151 -12.39 12.43 -8.47
C SER A 151 -11.35 12.92 -9.47
N THR A 152 -11.46 12.49 -10.72
CA THR A 152 -10.61 12.99 -11.79
C THR A 152 -11.46 13.88 -12.68
N GLY A 153 -11.12 15.17 -12.77
CA GLY A 153 -11.85 16.13 -13.61
C GLY A 153 -11.56 15.98 -15.12
N SER A 154 -11.11 14.81 -15.58
CA SER A 154 -10.56 14.60 -16.92
C SER A 154 -11.13 13.35 -17.57
N LYS A 155 -11.18 13.34 -18.91
CA LYS A 155 -11.73 12.21 -19.67
C LYS A 155 -10.67 11.11 -19.81
N PHE A 156 -10.98 9.93 -19.27
CA PHE A 156 -10.18 8.71 -19.48
C PHE A 156 -10.72 7.93 -20.67
N THR A 157 -9.84 7.19 -21.35
CA THR A 157 -10.25 6.05 -22.18
C THR A 157 -10.55 4.90 -21.23
N VAL A 158 -11.82 4.49 -21.15
CA VAL A 158 -12.28 3.44 -20.23
C VAL A 158 -12.57 2.16 -21.02
N ILE A 159 -11.99 1.06 -20.57
CA ILE A 159 -12.24 -0.29 -21.05
C ILE A 159 -12.82 -1.08 -19.88
N TYR A 160 -13.94 -1.75 -20.09
CA TYR A 160 -14.57 -2.60 -19.08
C TYR A 160 -14.20 -4.06 -19.32
N ASP A 161 -13.56 -4.68 -18.32
CA ASP A 161 -13.26 -6.11 -18.33
C ASP A 161 -14.46 -6.87 -17.75
N ASN A 162 -15.27 -7.47 -18.63
CA ASN A 162 -16.46 -8.20 -18.20
C ASN A 162 -16.14 -9.43 -17.34
N ILE A 163 -17.16 -9.91 -16.63
CA ILE A 163 -17.00 -11.02 -15.68
C ILE A 163 -16.50 -12.29 -16.37
N GLU A 164 -16.94 -12.58 -17.59
CA GLU A 164 -16.50 -13.77 -18.33
C GLU A 164 -14.99 -13.75 -18.60
N LYS A 165 -14.43 -12.58 -18.93
CA LYS A 165 -13.00 -12.36 -19.11
C LYS A 165 -12.25 -12.54 -17.79
N LEU A 166 -12.74 -11.93 -16.72
CA LEU A 166 -12.11 -12.00 -15.40
C LEU A 166 -12.11 -13.41 -14.82
N VAL A 167 -13.17 -14.20 -15.05
CA VAL A 167 -13.23 -15.62 -14.64
C VAL A 167 -12.12 -16.45 -15.31
N ARG A 168 -11.69 -16.08 -16.51
CA ARG A 168 -10.55 -16.70 -17.20
C ARG A 168 -9.19 -16.14 -16.75
N SER A 169 -9.16 -15.31 -15.71
CA SER A 169 -7.96 -14.58 -15.23
C SER A 169 -7.33 -13.69 -16.31
N GLU A 170 -8.14 -13.23 -17.27
CA GLU A 170 -7.72 -12.30 -18.31
C GLU A 170 -8.03 -10.87 -17.85
N ILE A 171 -7.10 -9.93 -18.08
CA ILE A 171 -7.28 -8.49 -17.83
C ILE A 171 -6.86 -7.69 -19.04
N THR A 172 -7.37 -6.47 -19.20
CA THR A 172 -6.83 -5.52 -20.17
C THR A 172 -5.50 -4.99 -19.67
N GLU A 173 -4.44 -5.22 -20.43
CA GLU A 173 -3.12 -4.71 -20.09
C GLU A 173 -3.04 -3.20 -20.35
N LEU A 174 -2.72 -2.42 -19.31
CA LEU A 174 -2.48 -0.98 -19.42
C LEU A 174 -1.00 -0.71 -19.70
N PRO A 175 -0.63 0.40 -20.37
CA PRO A 175 0.77 0.71 -20.67
C PRO A 175 1.69 0.71 -19.43
N LEU A 176 1.19 1.17 -18.28
CA LEU A 176 1.92 1.11 -17.02
C LEU A 176 2.25 -0.32 -16.54
N HIS A 177 1.49 -1.34 -16.94
CA HIS A 177 1.80 -2.75 -16.59
C HIS A 177 3.13 -3.19 -17.21
N ALA A 178 3.40 -2.80 -18.46
CA ALA A 178 4.66 -3.13 -19.13
C ALA A 178 5.87 -2.54 -18.38
N VAL A 179 5.74 -1.33 -17.83
CA VAL A 179 6.76 -0.72 -16.97
C VAL A 179 6.95 -1.52 -15.69
N ALA A 180 5.86 -1.90 -15.03
CA ALA A 180 5.89 -2.73 -13.82
C ALA A 180 6.53 -4.10 -14.07
N TYR A 181 6.26 -4.74 -15.21
CA TYR A 181 6.90 -6.01 -15.59
C TYR A 181 8.41 -5.89 -15.76
N GLY A 182 8.92 -4.76 -16.27
CA GLY A 182 10.35 -4.48 -16.35
C GLY A 182 11.04 -4.42 -14.98
N ILE A 183 10.31 -3.99 -13.95
CA ILE A 183 10.77 -3.96 -12.55
C ILE A 183 10.76 -5.39 -11.95
N SER A 184 9.67 -6.15 -12.18
CA SER A 184 9.51 -7.52 -11.68
C SER A 184 10.40 -8.56 -12.37
N ARG A 185 10.81 -8.38 -13.63
CA ARG A 185 11.73 -9.32 -14.35
C ARG A 185 13.13 -9.42 -13.75
N ARG A 186 13.46 -8.68 -12.69
CA ARG A 186 14.66 -8.93 -11.87
C ARG A 186 14.48 -10.04 -10.84
N VAL A 187 13.31 -10.67 -10.78
CA VAL A 187 13.04 -11.84 -9.95
C VAL A 187 12.30 -12.88 -10.80
N PRO A 188 12.91 -14.06 -11.06
CA PRO A 188 12.28 -15.05 -11.89
C PRO A 188 11.09 -15.66 -11.14
N PHE A 189 9.88 -15.48 -11.66
CA PHE A 189 8.78 -16.39 -11.37
C PHE A 189 9.14 -17.73 -12.03
N ARG A 190 9.55 -18.71 -11.23
CA ARG A 190 9.59 -20.09 -11.69
C ARG A 190 8.17 -20.64 -11.58
N HIS A 191 7.60 -20.98 -12.73
CA HIS A 191 6.43 -21.86 -12.83
C HIS A 191 6.77 -23.25 -12.29
#